data_AF-L7E964-F1
#
_entry.id   AF-L7E964-F1
#
_cell.length_a   1.000
_cell.length_b   1.000
_cell.length_c   1.000
_cell.angle_alpha   90.00
_cell.angle_beta   90.00
_cell.angle_gamma   90.00
#
_symmetry.space_group_name_H-M   'P 1'
#
loop_
_entity.id
_entity.type
_entity.pdbx_description
1 polymer ?
#
loop_
_entity_poly.entity_id
_entity_poly.type
_entity_poly.pdbx_seq_one_letter_code
_entity_poly.pdbx_strand_id
1 'polypeptide(L)'
;MSQSATAINTKLIDSLAQIILSLTDEEQQILLQKIQHPALSDVDFHQGFPFDVQIPNTETLAAIEEVEKHPERLKRYTSVGQMFEDWNSY
;
A
#
# COMPACT_ATOMS: atom_id res chain seq x y z
N MET A 1 -8.56 20.55 -8.43
CA MET A 1 -7.21 19.96 -8.67
C MET A 1 -7.23 18.60 -9.39
N SER A 2 -8.37 18.12 -9.90
CA SER A 2 -8.52 16.74 -10.42
C SER A 2 -8.12 16.56 -11.90
N GLN A 3 -8.22 17.60 -12.73
CA GLN A 3 -7.87 17.53 -14.16
C GLN A 3 -6.42 17.15 -14.46
N SER A 4 -5.47 17.56 -13.61
CA SER A 4 -4.04 17.24 -13.79
C SER A 4 -3.77 15.74 -13.60
N ALA A 5 -4.38 15.13 -12.58
CA ALA A 5 -4.23 13.70 -12.31
C ALA A 5 -4.85 12.85 -13.43
N THR A 6 -6.04 13.24 -13.93
CA THR A 6 -6.66 12.56 -15.07
C THR A 6 -5.79 12.63 -16.33
N ALA A 7 -5.22 13.80 -16.64
CA ALA A 7 -4.37 13.99 -17.81
C ALA A 7 -3.02 13.25 -17.71
N ILE A 8 -2.46 13.11 -16.50
CA ILE A 8 -1.25 12.31 -16.25
C ILE A 8 -1.57 10.82 -16.43
N ASN A 9 -2.69 10.36 -15.88
CA ASN A 9 -3.10 8.97 -16.00
C ASN A 9 -3.35 8.56 -17.46
N THR A 10 -3.99 9.42 -18.26
CA THR A 10 -4.21 9.13 -19.69
C THR A 10 -2.89 9.06 -20.46
N LYS A 11 -1.94 9.97 -20.22
CA LYS A 11 -0.62 9.93 -20.87
C LYS A 11 0.18 8.69 -20.48
N LEU A 12 0.05 8.25 -19.23
CA LEU A 12 0.70 7.03 -18.74
C LEU A 12 0.11 5.81 -19.45
N ILE A 13 -1.23 5.73 -19.55
CA ILE A 13 -1.95 4.66 -20.25
C ILE A 13 -1.54 4.62 -21.73
N ASP A 14 -1.50 5.77 -22.40
CA ASP A 14 -1.14 5.85 -23.82
C ASP A 14 0.32 5.42 -24.06
N SER A 15 1.23 5.79 -23.17
CA SER A 15 2.64 5.39 -23.25
C SER A 15 2.81 3.88 -23.02
N LEU A 16 2.08 3.32 -22.06
CA LEU A 16 2.08 1.87 -21.80
C LEU A 16 1.49 1.09 -22.99
N ALA A 17 0.42 1.59 -23.60
CA ALA A 17 -0.17 0.97 -24.79
C ALA A 17 0.82 0.95 -25.96
N GLN A 18 1.55 2.04 -26.20
CA GLN A 18 2.57 2.10 -27.26
C GLN A 18 3.72 1.12 -27.00
N ILE A 19 4.17 0.98 -25.75
CA ILE A 19 5.20 0.03 -25.38
C ILE A 19 4.72 -1.40 -25.67
N ILE A 20 3.52 -1.76 -25.22
CA ILE A 20 2.94 -3.11 -25.40
C ILE A 20 2.82 -3.45 -26.89
N LEU A 21 2.38 -2.50 -27.72
CA LEU A 21 2.24 -2.68 -29.17
C LEU A 21 3.60 -2.76 -29.90
N SER A 22 4.68 -2.31 -29.28
CA SER A 22 6.04 -2.36 -29.83
C SER A 22 6.81 -3.61 -29.42
N LEU A 23 6.24 -4.45 -28.55
CA LEU A 23 6.88 -5.68 -28.09
C LEU A 23 6.88 -6.73 -29.20
N THR A 24 7.99 -7.46 -29.29
CA THR A 24 8.10 -8.68 -30.09
C THR A 24 7.29 -9.82 -29.47
N ASP A 25 6.98 -10.86 -30.25
CA ASP A 25 6.22 -12.02 -29.77
C ASP A 25 6.89 -12.69 -28.55
N GLU A 26 8.22 -12.76 -28.53
CA GLU A 26 9.00 -13.31 -27.42
C GLU A 26 8.86 -12.47 -26.15
N GLU A 27 8.94 -11.14 -26.27
CA GLU A 27 8.75 -10.22 -25.15
C GLU A 27 7.31 -10.23 -24.64
N GLN A 28 6.32 -10.36 -25.52
CA GLN A 28 4.91 -10.52 -25.14
C GLN A 28 4.69 -11.81 -24.35
N GLN A 29 5.29 -12.94 -24.76
CA GLN A 29 5.20 -14.20 -24.02
C GLN A 29 5.83 -14.10 -22.62
N ILE A 30 6.99 -13.44 -22.51
CA ILE A 30 7.64 -13.18 -21.21
C ILE A 30 6.77 -12.29 -20.33
N LEU A 31 6.16 -11.26 -20.90
CA LEU A 31 5.26 -10.35 -20.19
C LEU A 31 4.02 -11.10 -19.68
N LEU A 32 3.39 -11.92 -20.52
CA LEU A 32 2.24 -12.75 -20.15
C LEU A 32 2.60 -13.72 -19.02
N GLN A 33 3.76 -14.38 -19.08
CA GLN A 33 4.23 -15.27 -18.03
C GLN A 33 4.47 -14.53 -16.70
N LYS A 34 5.00 -13.30 -16.76
CA LYS A 34 5.24 -12.47 -15.57
C LYS A 34 3.98 -11.87 -14.97
N ILE A 35 2.96 -11.56 -15.79
CA ILE A 35 1.64 -11.11 -15.31
C ILE A 35 0.86 -12.28 -14.70
N GLN A 36 1.00 -13.48 -15.27
CA GLN A 36 0.40 -14.71 -14.71
C GLN A 36 1.18 -15.28 -13.51
N HIS A 37 2.09 -14.51 -12.91
CA HIS A 37 2.81 -14.98 -11.74
C HIS A 37 1.82 -15.20 -10.58
N PRO A 38 1.81 -16.37 -9.91
CA PRO A 38 0.86 -16.71 -8.85
C PRO A 38 0.78 -15.68 -7.71
N ALA A 39 1.89 -14.95 -7.49
CA ALA A 39 1.95 -13.84 -6.53
C ALA A 39 0.92 -12.73 -6.81
N LEU A 40 0.43 -12.57 -8.04
CA LEU A 40 -0.64 -11.64 -8.40
C LEU A 40 -2.04 -12.25 -8.28
N SER A 41 -2.19 -13.59 -8.40
CA SER A 41 -3.46 -14.27 -8.15
C SER A 41 -3.81 -14.38 -6.67
N ASP A 42 -2.81 -14.36 -5.79
CA ASP A 42 -3.00 -14.45 -4.34
C ASP A 42 -3.67 -13.21 -3.73
N VAL A 43 -3.62 -12.06 -4.44
CA VAL A 43 -4.29 -10.82 -4.04
C VAL A 43 -5.82 -10.98 -4.01
N ASP A 44 -6.38 -11.71 -4.98
CA ASP A 44 -7.81 -11.99 -5.07
C ASP A 44 -8.28 -13.01 -4.02
N PHE A 45 -7.42 -13.94 -3.61
CA PHE A 45 -7.75 -14.96 -2.61
C PHE A 45 -7.63 -14.47 -1.17
N HIS A 46 -6.69 -13.57 -0.88
CA HIS A 46 -6.40 -13.14 0.49
C HIS A 46 -6.98 -11.77 0.87
N GLN A 47 -7.60 -11.04 -0.08
CA GLN A 47 -8.10 -9.66 0.13
C GLN A 47 -7.05 -8.76 0.82
N GLY A 48 -5.77 -8.96 0.48
CA GLY A 48 -4.65 -8.36 1.17
C GLY A 48 -3.38 -8.45 0.34
N PHE A 49 -2.31 -7.82 0.82
CA PHE A 49 -1.01 -7.96 0.16
C PHE A 49 -0.54 -9.43 0.27
N PRO A 50 0.03 -10.01 -0.79
CA PRO A 50 0.44 -11.41 -0.84
C PRO A 50 1.75 -11.66 -0.05
N PHE A 51 2.27 -10.65 0.62
CA PHE A 51 3.43 -10.68 1.49
C PHE A 51 3.29 -9.63 2.58
N ASP A 52 3.95 -9.87 3.72
CA ASP A 52 4.01 -8.90 4.81
C ASP A 52 4.78 -7.65 4.37
N VAL A 53 4.06 -6.53 4.20
CA VAL A 53 4.69 -5.23 3.98
C VAL A 53 5.14 -4.66 5.33
N GLN A 54 6.27 -5.13 5.84
CA GLN A 54 6.83 -4.70 7.13
C GLN A 54 7.67 -3.41 7.03
N ILE A 55 7.31 -2.47 6.17
CA ILE A 55 8.03 -1.19 6.07
C ILE A 55 7.14 -0.09 6.66
N PRO A 56 7.32 0.26 7.94
CA PRO A 56 6.63 1.40 8.53
C PRO A 56 6.91 2.66 7.72
N ASN A 57 5.88 3.47 7.49
CA ASN A 57 6.05 4.79 6.87
C ASN A 57 6.70 5.77 7.85
N THR A 58 7.06 6.97 7.38
CA THR A 58 7.70 8.01 8.21
C THR A 58 6.90 8.39 9.45
N GLU A 59 5.57 8.47 9.34
CA GLU A 59 4.70 8.78 10.47
C GLU A 59 4.73 7.67 11.53
N THR A 60 4.71 6.40 11.09
CA THR A 60 4.78 5.25 11.98
C THR A 60 6.13 5.17 12.67
N LEU A 61 7.23 5.45 11.95
CA LEU A 61 8.57 5.52 12.53
C LEU A 61 8.68 6.62 13.60
N ALA A 62 8.13 7.80 13.32
CA ALA A 62 8.12 8.91 14.27
C ALA A 62 7.30 8.59 15.53
N ALA A 63 6.15 7.93 15.37
CA ALA A 63 5.33 7.49 16.50
C ALA A 63 6.06 6.46 17.36
N ILE A 64 6.74 5.48 16.76
CA ILE A 64 7.57 4.50 17.48
C ILE A 64 8.69 5.21 18.24
N GLU A 65 9.41 6.13 17.58
CA GLU A 65 10.50 6.89 18.19
C GLU A 65 10.02 7.75 19.36
N GLU A 66 8.85 8.38 19.25
CA GLU A 66 8.26 9.14 20.35
C GLU A 66 7.91 8.24 21.54
N VAL A 67 7.35 7.06 21.29
CA VAL A 67 7.05 6.08 22.35
C VAL A 67 8.30 5.62 23.09
N GLU A 68 9.39 5.39 22.36
CA GLU A 68 10.67 4.97 22.95
C GLU A 68 11.33 6.08 23.77
N LYS A 69 11.26 7.32 23.29
CA LYS A 69 11.90 8.48 23.95
C LYS A 69 11.06 9.07 25.08
N HIS A 70 9.73 9.00 24.97
CA HIS A 70 8.77 9.67 25.84
C HIS A 70 7.62 8.74 26.26
N PRO A 71 7.92 7.62 26.95
CA PRO A 71 6.89 6.66 27.38
C PRO A 71 5.86 7.28 28.32
N GLU A 72 6.19 8.37 29.01
CA GLU A 72 5.29 9.12 29.88
C GLU A 72 4.13 9.80 29.13
N ARG A 73 4.26 10.02 27.82
CA ARG A 73 3.19 10.60 26.99
C ARG A 73 2.11 9.60 26.62
N LEU A 74 2.38 8.30 26.79
CA LEU A 74 1.39 7.26 26.53
C LEU A 74 0.29 7.27 27.59
N LYS A 75 -0.96 7.36 27.13
CA LYS A 75 -2.12 7.14 28.00
C LYS A 75 -2.08 5.70 28.54
N ARG A 76 -2.31 5.56 29.85
CA ARG A 76 -2.36 4.27 30.54
C ARG A 76 -3.78 4.03 31.02
N TYR A 77 -4.28 2.82 30.79
CA TYR A 77 -5.62 2.42 31.20
C TYR A 77 -5.53 1.21 32.13
N THR A 78 -6.46 1.11 33.08
CA THR A 78 -6.54 -0.02 34.01
C THR A 78 -7.41 -1.16 33.44
N SER A 79 -8.17 -0.89 32.38
CA SER A 79 -9.00 -1.88 31.69
C SER A 79 -9.20 -1.52 30.23
N VAL A 80 -9.54 -2.53 29.42
CA VAL A 80 -9.91 -2.37 28.02
C VAL A 80 -11.19 -1.54 27.86
N GLY A 81 -12.15 -1.65 28.79
CA GLY A 81 -13.38 -0.85 28.78
C GLY A 81 -13.09 0.65 28.89
N GLN A 82 -12.24 1.04 29.85
CA GLN A 82 -11.80 2.43 30.01
C GLN A 82 -11.08 2.97 28.77
N MET A 83 -10.25 2.13 28.12
CA MET A 83 -9.57 2.50 26.87
C MET A 83 -10.57 2.81 25.75
N PHE A 84 -11.61 1.99 25.59
CA PHE A 84 -12.64 2.22 24.56
C PHE A 84 -13.54 3.42 24.86
N GLU A 85 -13.85 3.69 26.13
CA GLU A 85 -14.61 4.89 26.52
C GLU A 85 -13.86 6.18 26.15
N ASP A 86 -12.55 6.26 26.45
CA ASP A 86 -11.71 7.40 26.06
C ASP A 86 -11.52 7.47 24.53
N TRP A 87 -11.38 6.33 23.84
CA TRP A 87 -11.25 6.32 22.37
C TRP A 87 -12.48 6.87 21.65
N ASN A 88 -13.68 6.51 22.11
CA ASN A 88 -14.95 6.95 21.52
C ASN A 88 -15.41 8.34 21.99
N SER A 89 -14.58 9.06 22.75
CA SER A 89 -14.91 10.39 23.28
C SER A 89 -14.57 11.55 22.34
N TYR A 90 -14.05 11.27 21.15
CA TYR A 90 -13.71 12.21 20.08
C TYR A 90 -14.71 12.15 18.92
#